data_AF-G4TS56-F1
#
_entry.id   AF-G4TS56-F1
#
_cell.length_a   1.000
_cell.length_b   1.000
_cell.length_c   1.000
_cell.angle_alpha   90.00
_cell.angle_beta   90.00
_cell.angle_gamma   90.00
#
_symmetry.space_group_name_H-M   'P 1'
#
loop_
_entity.id
_entity.type
_entity.pdbx_description
1 polymer ?
#
loop_
_entity_poly.entity_id
_entity_poly.type
_entity_poly.pdbx_seq_one_letter_code
_entity_poly.pdbx_strand_id
1 'polypeptide(L)'
;MRLGFFAVLFASAAVLVSAAPFPFLQGPAAKAHHQAQADHHLRQAEVHLGHAETHSNHADTATANGNHQAAAHHTAQYNHHMAQVDHHTAEHERHQALADAHPNYPQHHRRNIDELD
;
A
#
# COMPACT_ATOMS: atom_id res chain seq x y z
N MET A 1 31.92 -19.53 16.76
CA MET A 1 32.66 -18.39 17.34
C MET A 1 32.68 -17.27 16.31
N ARG A 2 32.13 -16.09 16.68
CA ARG A 2 32.51 -14.72 16.28
C ARG A 2 32.67 -14.45 14.75
N LEU A 3 31.72 -13.80 14.07
CA LEU A 3 31.56 -12.33 13.94
C LEU A 3 32.88 -11.56 13.74
N GLY A 4 32.97 -10.89 12.58
CA GLY A 4 33.84 -9.74 12.30
C GLY A 4 34.23 -9.71 10.82
N PHE A 5 34.29 -8.58 10.12
CA PHE A 5 33.99 -7.19 10.42
C PHE A 5 33.99 -6.46 9.06
N PHE A 6 33.35 -5.30 9.01
CA PHE A 6 32.97 -4.55 7.81
C PHE A 6 34.11 -3.91 7.00
N ALA A 7 33.76 -3.58 5.76
CA ALA A 7 34.18 -2.43 4.93
C ALA A 7 35.52 -2.52 4.18
N VAL A 8 35.46 -2.49 2.84
CA VAL A 8 36.01 -1.39 2.01
C VAL A 8 35.32 -1.39 0.62
N LEU A 9 34.70 -0.24 0.34
CA LEU A 9 34.27 0.40 -0.91
C LEU A 9 34.98 0.00 -2.23
N PHE A 10 34.17 -0.22 -3.28
CA PHE A 10 34.50 0.14 -4.67
C PHE A 10 33.15 0.48 -5.36
N ALA A 11 32.71 1.73 -5.37
CA ALA A 11 33.08 2.76 -6.35
C ALA A 11 32.78 2.34 -7.80
N SER A 12 31.80 3.05 -8.40
CA SER A 12 31.72 3.41 -9.82
C SER A 12 31.01 2.43 -10.78
N ALA A 13 29.71 2.63 -10.95
CA ALA A 13 29.06 2.49 -12.26
C ALA A 13 27.99 3.58 -12.40
N ALA A 14 28.43 4.77 -12.79
CA ALA A 14 27.57 5.76 -13.43
C ALA A 14 27.34 5.35 -14.90
N VAL A 15 26.38 6.02 -15.57
CA VAL A 15 26.04 5.98 -17.02
C VAL A 15 24.86 5.02 -17.30
N LEU A 16 23.62 5.39 -17.67
CA LEU A 16 22.99 6.62 -18.19
C LEU A 16 21.51 6.65 -17.74
N VAL A 17 21.11 7.64 -16.94
CA VAL A 17 19.69 7.96 -16.76
C VAL A 17 19.27 8.80 -17.97
N SER A 18 18.50 8.18 -18.85
CA SER A 18 17.80 8.83 -19.96
C SER A 18 17.05 10.07 -19.44
N ALA A 19 17.40 11.23 -19.98
CA ALA A 19 16.84 12.55 -19.69
C ALA A 19 15.46 12.76 -20.35
N ALA A 20 14.58 11.75 -20.26
CA ALA A 20 13.16 12.03 -20.35
C ALA A 20 12.71 12.42 -18.94
N PRO A 21 12.20 13.63 -18.69
CA PRO A 21 11.48 13.89 -17.45
C PRO A 21 10.23 13.01 -17.48
N PHE A 22 10.35 11.79 -16.96
CA PHE A 22 9.17 11.10 -16.46
C PHE A 22 8.56 12.07 -15.46
N PRO A 23 7.30 12.50 -15.64
CA PRO A 23 6.67 13.39 -14.70
C PRO A 23 6.48 12.61 -13.41
N PHE A 24 7.49 12.65 -12.53
CA PHE A 24 7.29 12.34 -11.13
C PHE A 24 6.22 13.31 -10.67
N LEU A 25 5.03 12.80 -10.37
CA LEU A 25 4.01 13.60 -9.71
C LEU A 25 4.67 14.18 -8.46
N GLN A 26 4.71 15.50 -8.35
CA GLN A 26 5.27 16.20 -7.20
C GLN A 26 4.19 17.09 -6.58
N GLY A 27 4.37 17.39 -5.29
CA GLY A 27 3.49 18.30 -4.56
C GLY A 27 2.05 17.77 -4.44
N PRO A 28 1.02 18.65 -4.55
CA PRO A 28 -0.36 18.28 -4.28
C PRO A 28 -0.91 17.11 -5.13
N ALA A 29 -0.46 16.99 -6.38
CA ALA A 29 -0.88 15.90 -7.26
C ALA A 29 -0.35 14.54 -6.81
N ALA A 30 0.88 14.49 -6.28
CA ALA A 30 1.48 13.27 -5.72
C ALA A 30 0.75 12.83 -4.45
N LYS A 31 0.45 13.80 -3.57
CA LYS A 31 -0.35 13.58 -2.37
C LYS A 31 -1.73 13.01 -2.70
N ALA A 32 -2.46 13.64 -3.62
CA ALA A 32 -3.78 13.18 -4.03
C ALA A 32 -3.74 11.77 -4.65
N HIS A 33 -2.71 11.47 -5.44
CA HIS A 33 -2.51 10.14 -6.01
C HIS A 33 -2.33 9.07 -4.92
N HIS A 34 -1.45 9.32 -3.95
CA HIS A 34 -1.21 8.37 -2.86
C HIS A 34 -2.42 8.24 -1.91
N GLN A 35 -3.17 9.33 -1.66
CA GLN A 35 -4.43 9.25 -0.91
C GLN A 35 -5.45 8.36 -1.64
N ALA A 36 -5.61 8.53 -2.96
CA ALA A 36 -6.52 7.68 -3.73
C ALA A 36 -6.11 6.20 -3.71
N GLN A 37 -4.82 5.91 -3.67
CA GLN A 37 -4.29 4.54 -3.51
C GLN A 37 -4.55 3.98 -2.10
N ALA A 38 -4.34 4.80 -1.06
CA ALA A 38 -4.65 4.42 0.31
C ALA A 38 -6.14 4.06 0.46
N ASP A 39 -7.04 4.90 -0.06
CA ASP A 39 -8.49 4.65 -0.05
C ASP A 39 -8.87 3.40 -0.86
N HIS A 40 -8.18 3.17 -1.99
CA HIS A 40 -8.40 1.98 -2.79
C HIS A 40 -8.07 0.71 -2.02
N HIS A 41 -6.91 0.65 -1.37
CA HIS A 41 -6.52 -0.52 -0.59
C HIS A 41 -7.38 -0.71 0.65
N LEU A 42 -7.82 0.38 1.31
CA LEU A 42 -8.78 0.26 2.42
C LEU A 42 -10.08 -0.42 1.96
N ARG A 43 -10.65 0.01 0.83
CA ARG A 43 -11.84 -0.64 0.25
C ARG A 43 -11.60 -2.11 -0.12
N GLN A 44 -10.40 -2.46 -0.60
CA GLN A 44 -10.08 -3.86 -0.88
C GLN A 44 -9.98 -4.70 0.41
N ALA A 45 -9.41 -4.14 1.49
CA ALA A 45 -9.39 -4.78 2.79
C ALA A 45 -10.82 -5.04 3.29
N GLU A 46 -11.72 -4.06 3.19
CA GLU A 46 -13.14 -4.21 3.56
C GLU A 46 -13.85 -5.31 2.76
N VAL A 47 -13.62 -5.38 1.44
CA VAL A 47 -14.18 -6.46 0.60
C VAL A 47 -13.67 -7.82 1.04
N HIS A 48 -12.38 -7.95 1.32
CA HIS A 48 -11.81 -9.21 1.81
C HIS A 48 -12.31 -9.58 3.20
N LEU A 49 -12.52 -8.60 4.09
CA LEU A 49 -13.13 -8.84 5.39
C LEU A 49 -14.54 -9.41 5.25
N GLY A 50 -15.37 -8.84 4.36
CA GLY A 50 -16.71 -9.38 4.09
C GLY A 50 -16.71 -10.81 3.53
N HIS A 51 -15.75 -11.14 2.66
CA HIS A 51 -15.55 -12.52 2.19
C HIS A 51 -15.09 -13.46 3.31
N ALA A 52 -14.18 -13.00 4.18
CA ALA A 52 -13.74 -13.77 5.35
C ALA A 52 -14.94 -14.08 6.25
N GLU A 53 -15.74 -13.08 6.64
CA GLU A 53 -16.95 -13.28 7.46
C GLU A 53 -17.91 -14.29 6.84
N THR A 54 -18.13 -14.21 5.53
CA THR A 54 -18.96 -15.17 4.79
C THR A 54 -18.44 -16.61 4.95
N HIS A 55 -17.13 -16.80 4.79
CA HIS A 55 -16.50 -18.10 4.98
C HIS A 55 -16.50 -18.58 6.43
N SER A 56 -16.37 -17.68 7.41
CA SER A 56 -16.52 -18.01 8.84
C SER A 56 -17.91 -18.59 9.11
N ASN A 57 -18.96 -17.91 8.64
CA ASN A 57 -20.35 -18.36 8.81
C ASN A 57 -20.60 -19.72 8.15
N HIS A 58 -20.01 -19.96 6.97
CA HIS A 58 -20.11 -21.25 6.31
C HIS A 58 -19.32 -22.36 7.02
N ALA A 59 -18.16 -22.05 7.61
CA ALA A 59 -17.40 -23.00 8.43
C ALA A 59 -18.20 -23.42 9.68
N ASP A 60 -18.84 -22.47 10.36
CA ASP A 60 -19.69 -22.73 11.53
C ASP A 60 -20.89 -23.61 11.15
N THR A 61 -21.57 -23.27 10.05
CA THR A 61 -22.69 -24.05 9.52
C THR A 61 -22.26 -25.48 9.15
N ALA A 62 -21.12 -25.64 8.47
CA ALA A 62 -20.60 -26.94 8.10
C ALA A 62 -20.22 -27.78 9.33
N THR A 63 -19.66 -27.15 10.35
CA THR A 63 -19.32 -27.79 11.64
C THR A 63 -20.58 -28.26 12.36
N ALA A 64 -21.61 -27.41 12.45
CA ALA A 64 -22.88 -27.76 13.07
C ALA A 64 -23.58 -28.94 12.36
N ASN A 65 -23.39 -29.06 11.05
CA ASN A 65 -23.92 -30.16 10.24
C ASN A 65 -23.03 -31.43 10.25
N GLY A 66 -21.90 -31.43 10.98
CA GLY A 66 -20.95 -32.54 11.02
C GLY A 66 -20.11 -32.72 9.74
N ASN A 67 -20.17 -31.77 8.80
CA ASN A 67 -19.36 -31.82 7.57
C ASN A 67 -17.99 -31.17 7.80
N HIS A 68 -17.11 -31.92 8.46
CA HIS A 68 -15.77 -31.43 8.83
C HIS A 68 -14.88 -31.09 7.64
N GLN A 69 -15.04 -31.76 6.49
CA GLN A 69 -14.28 -31.44 5.28
C GLN A 69 -14.66 -30.06 4.73
N ALA A 70 -15.95 -29.76 4.65
CA ALA A 70 -16.43 -28.44 4.22
C ALA A 70 -16.03 -27.35 5.21
N ALA A 71 -16.10 -27.63 6.51
CA ALA A 71 -15.65 -26.69 7.55
C ALA A 71 -14.16 -26.34 7.41
N ALA A 72 -13.30 -27.35 7.20
CA ALA A 72 -11.87 -27.14 6.98
C ALA A 72 -11.60 -26.32 5.70
N HIS A 73 -12.34 -26.58 4.62
CA HIS A 73 -12.24 -25.81 3.40
C HIS A 73 -12.60 -24.33 3.61
N HIS A 74 -13.73 -24.05 4.25
CA HIS A 74 -14.12 -22.67 4.53
C HIS A 74 -13.19 -21.96 5.51
N THR A 75 -12.64 -22.67 6.50
CA THR A 75 -11.61 -22.14 7.40
C THR A 75 -10.35 -21.74 6.62
N ALA A 76 -9.93 -22.53 5.64
CA ALA A 76 -8.79 -22.19 4.79
C ALA A 76 -9.07 -20.93 3.93
N GLN A 77 -10.30 -20.79 3.41
CA GLN A 77 -10.70 -19.59 2.66
C GLN A 77 -10.80 -18.33 3.55
N TYR A 78 -11.33 -18.48 4.77
CA TYR A 78 -11.31 -17.42 5.78
C TYR A 78 -9.87 -16.93 6.01
N ASN A 79 -8.94 -17.84 6.29
CA ASN A 79 -7.54 -17.50 6.54
C ASN A 79 -6.90 -16.83 5.31
N HIS A 80 -7.22 -17.29 4.10
CA HIS A 80 -6.75 -16.67 2.87
C HIS A 80 -7.21 -15.22 2.77
N HIS A 81 -8.49 -14.95 3.02
CA HIS A 81 -9.00 -13.58 2.98
C HIS A 81 -8.47 -12.70 4.10
N MET A 82 -8.27 -13.24 5.30
CA MET A 82 -7.62 -12.48 6.38
C MET A 82 -6.18 -12.09 6.02
N ALA A 83 -5.42 -12.97 5.36
CA ALA A 83 -4.10 -12.60 4.84
C ALA A 83 -4.17 -11.47 3.79
N GLN A 84 -5.24 -11.41 2.99
CA GLN A 84 -5.46 -10.31 2.04
C GLN A 84 -5.89 -9.01 2.74
N VAL A 85 -6.66 -9.09 3.83
CA VAL A 85 -6.98 -7.93 4.69
C VAL A 85 -5.69 -7.34 5.24
N ASP A 86 -4.79 -8.17 5.77
CA ASP A 86 -3.51 -7.71 6.31
C ASP A 86 -2.66 -7.07 5.21
N HIS A 87 -2.57 -7.69 4.04
CA HIS A 87 -1.83 -7.16 2.90
C HIS A 87 -2.35 -5.77 2.48
N HIS A 88 -3.66 -5.62 2.30
CA HIS A 88 -4.24 -4.36 1.85
C HIS A 88 -4.22 -3.29 2.94
N THR A 89 -4.32 -3.66 4.21
CA THR A 89 -4.12 -2.73 5.33
C THR A 89 -2.69 -2.19 5.33
N ALA A 90 -1.69 -3.05 5.13
CA ALA A 90 -0.29 -2.62 5.04
C ALA A 90 -0.01 -1.70 3.83
N GLU A 91 -0.59 -2.00 2.66
CA GLU A 91 -0.46 -1.11 1.50
C GLU A 91 -1.22 0.22 1.69
N HIS A 92 -2.37 0.21 2.37
CA HIS A 92 -3.05 1.43 2.79
C HIS A 92 -2.14 2.30 3.67
N GLU A 93 -1.58 1.73 4.74
CA GLU A 93 -0.68 2.45 5.65
C GLU A 93 0.54 3.03 4.92
N ARG A 94 1.13 2.25 4.01
CA ARG A 94 2.25 2.68 3.18
C ARG A 94 1.88 3.88 2.31
N HIS A 95 0.74 3.82 1.62
CA HIS A 95 0.30 4.91 0.77
C HIS A 95 -0.13 6.14 1.55
N GLN A 96 -0.73 5.95 2.73
CA GLN A 96 -1.04 7.03 3.66
C GLN A 96 0.24 7.74 4.13
N ALA A 97 1.26 6.99 4.53
CA ALA A 97 2.56 7.56 4.90
C ALA A 97 3.23 8.32 3.75
N LEU A 98 3.13 7.83 2.51
CA LEU A 98 3.64 8.54 1.33
C LEU A 98 2.86 9.84 1.07
N ALA A 99 1.53 9.83 1.23
CA ALA A 99 0.71 11.04 1.13
C ALA A 99 1.07 12.09 2.19
N ASP A 100 1.34 11.64 3.42
CA ASP A 100 1.69 12.51 4.54
C ASP A 100 3.12 13.08 4.40
N ALA A 101 4.02 12.34 3.74
CA ALA A 101 5.37 12.80 3.42
C ALA A 101 5.41 13.91 2.36
N HIS A 102 4.35 14.07 1.55
CA HIS A 102 4.25 15.18 0.61
C HIS A 102 3.77 16.45 1.34
N PRO A 103 4.63 17.46 1.52
CA PRO A 103 4.25 18.66 2.23
C PRO A 103 3.16 19.38 1.44
N ASN A 104 2.14 19.88 2.15
CA ASN A 104 1.28 20.93 1.62
C ASN A 104 2.13 22.21 1.52
N TYR A 105 3.05 22.29 0.54
CA TYR A 105 3.63 23.58 0.20
C TYR A 105 2.48 24.45 -0.31
N PRO A 106 2.16 25.59 0.33
CA PRO A 106 1.36 26.59 -0.35
C PRO A 106 2.09 26.90 -1.66
N GLN A 107 1.38 26.85 -2.78
CA GLN A 107 1.90 27.42 -4.02
C GLN A 107 2.07 28.92 -3.78
N HIS A 108 3.20 29.33 -3.22
CA HIS A 108 3.55 30.73 -3.11
C HIS A 108 3.79 31.25 -4.52
N HIS A 109 2.75 31.89 -5.04
CA HIS A 109 2.81 33.01 -5.96
C HIS A 109 3.59 32.74 -7.25
N ARG A 110 2.85 32.38 -8.31
CA ARG A 110 3.06 33.10 -9.57
C ARG A 110 2.73 34.57 -9.30
N ARG A 111 3.71 35.35 -8.84
CA ARG A 111 3.68 36.79 -9.10
C ARG A 111 3.75 36.91 -10.61
N ASN A 112 2.67 37.39 -11.21
CA ASN A 112 2.72 37.79 -12.60
C ASN A 112 3.79 38.88 -12.70
N ILE A 113 4.65 38.73 -13.70
CA ILE A 113 5.68 39.72 -14.08
C ILE A 113 5.05 41.07 -14.48
N ASP A 114 3.72 41.11 -14.65
CA ASP A 114 2.92 42.30 -14.93
C ASP A 114 2.73 43.25 -13.72
N GLU A 115 3.21 42.90 -12.52
CA GLU A 115 3.18 43.80 -11.35
C GLU A 115 4.49 44.58 -11.14
N LEU A 116 5.39 44.61 -12.13
CA LEU A 116 6.69 45.30 -12.11
C LEU A 116 6.77 46.51 -13.07
N ASP A 117 5.65 47.21 -13.31
CA ASP A 117 5.63 48.50 -14.01
C ASP A 117 4.89 49.58 -13.20
#